data_AF-A0A2G5IU02-F1
#
_entry.id   AF-A0A2G5IU02-F1
#
_cell.length_a   1.000
_cell.length_b   1.000
_cell.length_c   1.000
_cell.angle_alpha   90.00
_cell.angle_beta   90.00
_cell.angle_gamma   90.00
#
_symmetry.space_group_name_H-M   'P 1'
#
loop_
_entity.id
_entity.type
_entity.pdbx_description
1 polymer ?
#
loop_
_entity_poly.entity_id
_entity_poly.type
_entity_poly.pdbx_seq_one_letter_code
_entity_poly.pdbx_strand_id
1 'polypeptide(L)'
;MHRRRRTVLVLSAAIAAAAPLLTACGSQAHPGAAAVVGGQRITVEQLESRVNEVRAAQRAAMKDEAQYEQAIARTGGLTRDTLHGMVLDKVLDRAAKDAGVTVTRKDTQQMRTALEQQAGGAKALEAAWLQNYGVAPARLDDSLRTEIEAQKLAAALGANMNTTEGKATFWKALSTASRQLHVDLNPRYGAWDVQKSSRVDAKTPWLREITAAQTQQPA
;
A
#
# COMPACT_ATOMS: atom_id res chain seq x y z
N MET A 1 44.00 65.34 -35.45
CA MET A 1 45.17 64.44 -35.43
C MET A 1 45.88 64.57 -34.09
N HIS A 2 45.84 63.56 -33.22
CA HIS A 2 46.81 63.42 -32.13
C HIS A 2 46.99 61.93 -31.79
N ARG A 3 48.21 61.44 -31.99
CA ARG A 3 48.72 60.15 -31.50
C ARG A 3 49.17 60.29 -30.04
N ARG A 4 49.06 59.20 -29.29
CA ARG A 4 49.96 58.64 -28.22
C ARG A 4 49.10 58.16 -27.05
N ARG A 5 49.44 57.16 -26.26
CA ARG A 5 50.38 56.02 -26.28
C ARG A 5 49.88 55.13 -25.13
N ARG A 6 50.15 53.82 -25.23
CA ARG A 6 49.86 52.76 -24.27
C ARG A 6 50.26 53.13 -22.82
N THR A 7 49.47 52.72 -21.84
CA THR A 7 49.99 52.19 -20.57
C THR A 7 48.98 51.21 -19.98
N VAL A 8 49.49 50.01 -19.69
CA VAL A 8 48.82 48.89 -19.02
C VAL A 8 48.74 49.20 -17.53
N LEU A 9 47.62 48.89 -16.88
CA LEU A 9 47.65 48.48 -15.47
C LEU A 9 46.49 47.52 -15.18
N VAL A 10 46.90 46.27 -15.00
CA VAL A 10 46.18 45.13 -14.44
C VAL A 10 45.85 45.45 -12.98
N LEU A 11 44.61 45.21 -12.55
CA LEU A 11 44.26 44.92 -11.15
C LEU A 11 42.84 44.31 -11.06
N SER A 12 42.84 43.00 -10.87
CA SER A 12 42.08 42.26 -9.85
C SER A 12 40.57 42.49 -9.70
N ALA A 13 39.79 41.49 -10.13
CA ALA A 13 38.66 40.95 -9.35
C ALA A 13 38.26 39.57 -9.91
N ALA A 14 38.99 38.53 -9.54
CA ALA A 14 38.51 37.15 -9.67
C ALA A 14 37.40 36.94 -8.63
N ILE A 15 36.17 37.30 -8.97
CA ILE A 15 35.00 36.87 -8.20
C ILE A 15 34.76 35.42 -8.61
N ALA A 16 35.40 34.50 -7.88
CA ALA A 16 34.97 33.12 -7.83
C ALA A 16 33.56 33.10 -7.23
N ALA A 17 32.56 33.20 -8.10
CA ALA A 17 31.20 32.84 -7.75
C ALA A 17 31.18 31.32 -7.52
N ALA A 18 31.53 30.90 -6.30
CA ALA A 18 31.09 29.64 -5.75
C ALA A 18 29.56 29.75 -5.63
N ALA A 19 28.86 29.48 -6.73
CA ALA A 19 27.46 29.13 -6.67
C ALA A 19 27.40 27.89 -5.78
N PRO A 20 26.70 27.91 -4.63
CA PRO A 20 26.31 26.66 -4.01
C PRO A 20 25.34 26.04 -5.01
N LEU A 21 25.85 25.12 -5.82
CA LEU A 21 25.04 24.12 -6.47
C LEU A 21 24.39 23.33 -5.33
N LEU A 22 23.25 23.84 -4.85
CA LEU A 22 22.23 23.05 -4.18
C LEU A 22 21.65 22.10 -5.24
N THR A 23 22.49 21.21 -5.77
CA THR A 23 22.03 19.91 -6.23
C THR A 23 21.60 19.20 -4.97
N ALA A 24 20.40 19.52 -4.50
CA ALA A 24 19.67 18.61 -3.65
C ALA A 24 19.60 17.31 -4.43
N CYS A 25 20.42 16.35 -4.02
CA CYS A 25 20.36 14.96 -4.43
C CYS A 25 19.01 14.39 -3.94
N GLY A 26 17.94 14.79 -4.62
CA GLY A 26 16.62 14.20 -4.55
C GLY A 26 16.30 13.64 -5.92
N SER A 27 17.19 12.79 -6.45
CA SER A 27 17.03 12.04 -7.69
C SER A 27 15.98 10.94 -7.54
N GLN A 28 14.79 11.31 -7.07
CA GLN A 28 13.63 10.45 -7.07
C GLN A 28 12.57 11.09 -7.94
N ALA A 29 12.15 10.33 -8.95
CA ALA A 29 11.32 10.79 -10.06
C ALA A 29 9.96 11.37 -9.66
N HIS A 30 9.59 11.39 -8.36
CA HIS A 30 8.28 11.78 -7.87
C HIS A 30 8.33 12.50 -6.50
N PRO A 31 8.71 13.80 -6.42
CA PRO A 31 8.78 14.55 -5.15
C PRO A 31 7.41 14.57 -4.46
N GLY A 32 7.32 14.03 -3.25
CA GLY A 32 6.07 13.93 -2.46
C GLY A 32 5.21 12.69 -2.74
N ALA A 33 5.67 11.73 -3.54
CA ALA A 33 5.05 10.41 -3.66
C ALA A 33 5.67 9.41 -2.67
N ALA A 34 4.81 8.60 -2.05
CA ALA A 34 5.20 7.40 -1.35
C ALA A 34 5.33 6.20 -2.31
N ALA A 35 4.47 6.14 -3.32
CA ALA A 35 4.59 5.19 -4.43
C ALA A 35 3.95 5.75 -5.72
N VAL A 36 4.31 5.19 -6.86
CA VAL A 36 3.64 5.36 -8.14
C VAL A 36 3.21 4.00 -8.66
N VAL A 37 1.94 3.91 -9.06
CA VAL A 37 1.29 2.68 -9.49
C VAL A 37 0.43 2.98 -10.71
N GLY A 38 0.80 2.45 -11.87
CA GLY A 38 0.13 2.68 -13.14
C GLY A 38 0.17 4.15 -13.58
N GLY A 39 1.25 4.87 -13.24
CA GLY A 39 1.35 6.32 -13.44
C GLY A 39 0.56 7.17 -12.43
N GLN A 40 -0.24 6.56 -11.56
CA GLN A 40 -0.95 7.26 -10.49
C GLN A 40 -0.10 7.32 -9.22
N ARG A 41 -0.10 8.47 -8.56
CA ARG A 41 0.69 8.69 -7.34
C ARG A 41 -0.11 8.33 -6.11
N ILE A 42 0.50 7.56 -5.21
CA ILE A 42 0.15 7.54 -3.79
C ILE A 42 1.04 8.59 -3.14
N THR A 43 0.44 9.70 -2.71
CA THR A 43 1.18 10.78 -2.07
C THR A 43 1.56 10.42 -0.64
N VAL A 44 2.58 11.08 -0.12
CA VAL A 44 2.95 10.98 1.29
C VAL A 44 1.79 11.39 2.19
N GLU A 45 1.08 12.46 1.84
CA GLU A 45 -0.09 12.93 2.58
C GLU A 45 -1.20 11.88 2.65
N GLN A 46 -1.51 11.21 1.53
CA GLN A 46 -2.50 10.12 1.53
C GLN A 46 -2.07 8.95 2.41
N LEU A 47 -0.78 8.60 2.39
CA LEU A 47 -0.23 7.56 3.25
C LEU A 47 -0.34 7.93 4.73
N GLU A 48 0.11 9.12 5.11
CA GLU A 48 0.05 9.59 6.50
C GLU A 48 -1.39 9.74 6.99
N SER A 49 -2.31 10.22 6.14
CA SER A 49 -3.75 10.22 6.44
C SER A 49 -4.25 8.82 6.76
N ARG A 50 -3.84 7.81 5.98
CA ARG A 50 -4.26 6.43 6.18
C ARG A 50 -3.70 5.84 7.47
N VAL A 51 -2.45 6.12 7.79
CA VAL A 51 -1.82 5.74 9.06
C VAL A 51 -2.53 6.40 10.25
N ASN A 52 -2.86 7.69 10.14
CA ASN A 52 -3.55 8.44 11.18
C ASN A 52 -4.97 7.92 11.43
N GLU A 53 -5.72 7.52 10.39
CA GLU A 53 -7.01 6.85 10.55
C GLU A 53 -6.90 5.61 11.45
N VAL A 54 -5.86 4.79 11.24
CA VAL A 54 -5.61 3.57 12.04
C VAL A 54 -5.22 3.93 13.46
N ARG A 55 -4.30 4.89 13.64
CA ARG A 55 -3.83 5.34 14.96
C ARG A 55 -4.96 5.93 15.80
N ALA A 56 -5.82 6.74 15.18
CA ALA A 56 -6.99 7.33 15.82
C ALA A 56 -7.98 6.24 16.24
N ALA A 57 -8.26 5.27 15.36
CA ALA A 57 -9.13 4.15 15.68
C ALA A 57 -8.56 3.27 16.81
N GLN A 58 -7.24 3.01 16.80
CA GLN A 58 -6.55 2.28 17.88
C GLN A 58 -6.67 3.02 19.20
N ARG A 59 -6.47 4.34 19.20
CA ARG A 59 -6.60 5.15 20.41
C ARG A 59 -8.03 5.12 20.94
N ALA A 60 -9.02 5.26 20.08
CA ALA A 60 -10.43 5.24 20.47
C ALA A 60 -10.87 3.86 21.02
N ALA A 61 -10.23 2.78 20.57
CA ALA A 61 -10.52 1.43 21.04
C ALA A 61 -9.89 1.07 22.40
N MET A 62 -8.92 1.87 22.88
CA MET A 62 -8.20 1.60 24.13
C MET A 62 -8.54 2.61 25.22
N LYS A 63 -8.74 2.10 26.44
CA LYS A 63 -9.07 2.93 27.61
C LYS A 63 -7.85 3.38 28.41
N ASP A 64 -6.74 2.66 28.28
CA ASP A 64 -5.52 2.85 29.06
C ASP A 64 -4.36 3.28 28.15
N GLU A 65 -3.60 4.29 28.60
CA GLU A 65 -2.40 4.79 27.96
C GLU A 65 -1.35 3.69 27.78
N ALA A 66 -1.17 2.82 28.79
CA ALA A 66 -0.18 1.75 28.74
C ALA A 66 -0.52 0.71 27.65
N GLN A 67 -1.81 0.44 27.45
CA GLN A 67 -2.28 -0.44 26.37
C GLN A 67 -2.08 0.20 25.00
N TYR A 68 -2.34 1.50 24.88
CA TYR A 68 -2.12 2.26 23.65
C TYR A 68 -0.63 2.26 23.26
N GLU A 69 0.26 2.56 24.20
CA GLU A 69 1.72 2.53 23.97
C GLU A 69 2.20 1.14 23.52
N GLN A 70 1.69 0.07 24.12
CA GLN A 70 1.98 -1.30 23.67
C GLN A 70 1.50 -1.56 22.24
N ALA A 71 0.34 -1.03 21.85
CA ALA A 71 -0.18 -1.15 20.49
C ALA A 71 0.70 -0.42 19.47
N ILE A 72 1.17 0.79 19.81
CA ILE A 72 2.12 1.55 19.00
C ILE A 72 3.44 0.79 18.85
N ALA A 73 3.99 0.28 19.96
CA ALA A 73 5.24 -0.49 19.96
C ALA A 73 5.16 -1.74 19.07
N ARG A 74 4.01 -2.42 19.05
CA ARG A 74 3.78 -3.61 18.19
C ARG A 74 3.56 -3.28 16.71
N THR A 75 3.49 -2.01 16.35
CA THR A 75 3.14 -1.54 15.00
C THR A 75 4.16 -0.52 14.47
N GLY A 76 5.44 -0.70 14.82
CA GLY A 76 6.54 0.10 14.27
C GLY A 76 6.66 0.04 12.73
N GLY A 77 6.10 -1.00 12.09
CA GLY A 77 6.02 -1.14 10.63
C GLY A 77 4.79 -0.52 9.98
N LEU A 78 3.85 0.08 10.74
CA LEU A 78 2.51 0.44 10.25
C LEU A 78 2.53 1.28 8.96
N THR A 79 3.41 2.29 8.87
CA THR A 79 3.47 3.16 7.70
C THR A 79 3.87 2.39 6.44
N ARG A 80 4.87 1.52 6.54
CA ARG A 80 5.28 0.65 5.44
C ARG A 80 4.18 -0.33 5.06
N ASP A 81 3.59 -0.99 6.05
CA ASP A 81 2.56 -2.00 5.82
C ASP A 81 1.29 -1.37 5.20
N THR A 82 0.95 -0.15 5.62
CA THR A 82 -0.13 0.66 5.03
C THR A 82 0.16 0.98 3.57
N LEU A 83 1.37 1.45 3.25
CA LEU A 83 1.75 1.72 1.86
C LEU A 83 1.70 0.45 1.00
N HIS A 84 2.23 -0.66 1.51
CA HIS A 84 2.20 -1.95 0.82
C HIS A 84 0.76 -2.41 0.57
N GLY A 85 -0.15 -2.23 1.53
CA GLY A 85 -1.58 -2.48 1.36
C GLY A 85 -2.19 -1.64 0.24
N MET A 86 -1.95 -0.33 0.24
CA MET A 86 -2.48 0.58 -0.79
C MET A 86 -1.96 0.24 -2.20
N VAL A 87 -0.72 -0.23 -2.31
CA VAL A 87 -0.14 -0.69 -3.58
C VAL A 87 -0.75 -2.02 -3.99
N LEU A 88 -0.89 -2.96 -3.05
CA LEU A 88 -1.48 -4.28 -3.28
C LEU A 88 -2.94 -4.18 -3.74
N ASP A 89 -3.73 -3.28 -3.16
CA ASP A 89 -5.11 -2.99 -3.59
C ASP A 89 -5.16 -2.65 -5.08
N LYS A 90 -4.26 -1.78 -5.55
CA LYS A 90 -4.18 -1.40 -6.97
C LYS A 90 -3.72 -2.55 -7.87
N VAL A 91 -2.78 -3.36 -7.39
CA VAL A 91 -2.28 -4.53 -8.13
C VAL A 91 -3.36 -5.60 -8.25
N LEU A 92 -4.14 -5.83 -7.20
CA LEU A 92 -5.24 -6.77 -7.18
C LEU A 92 -6.39 -6.31 -8.08
N ASP A 93 -6.79 -5.05 -7.98
CA ASP A 93 -7.80 -4.45 -8.86
C ASP A 93 -7.40 -4.59 -10.34
N ARG A 94 -6.12 -4.35 -10.66
CA ARG A 94 -5.61 -4.58 -12.03
C ARG A 94 -5.68 -6.04 -12.44
N ALA A 95 -5.22 -6.96 -11.60
CA ALA A 95 -5.25 -8.40 -11.91
C ALA A 95 -6.68 -8.93 -12.08
N ALA A 96 -7.61 -8.47 -11.23
CA ALA A 96 -9.03 -8.77 -11.36
C ALA A 96 -9.57 -8.28 -12.71
N LYS A 97 -9.29 -7.04 -13.10
CA LYS A 97 -9.70 -6.49 -14.41
C LYS A 97 -9.11 -7.25 -15.59
N ASP A 98 -7.83 -7.61 -15.52
CA ASP A 98 -7.17 -8.40 -16.57
C ASP A 98 -7.80 -9.80 -16.72
N ALA A 99 -8.37 -10.35 -15.64
CA ALA A 99 -9.11 -11.61 -15.63
C ALA A 99 -10.62 -11.45 -15.91
N GLY A 100 -11.09 -10.24 -16.24
CA GLY A 100 -12.53 -9.97 -16.47
C GLY A 100 -13.40 -10.04 -15.21
N VAL A 101 -12.79 -9.99 -14.03
CA VAL A 101 -13.50 -10.01 -12.74
C VAL A 101 -13.99 -8.61 -12.40
N THR A 102 -15.24 -8.53 -11.92
CA THR A 102 -15.85 -7.29 -11.41
C THR A 102 -16.43 -7.52 -10.01
N VAL A 103 -16.27 -6.52 -9.15
CA VAL A 103 -16.89 -6.46 -7.82
C VAL A 103 -17.94 -5.37 -7.80
N THR A 104 -19.12 -5.70 -7.30
CA THR A 104 -20.26 -4.80 -7.19
C THR A 104 -20.47 -4.37 -5.74
N ARG A 105 -21.18 -3.26 -5.54
CA ARG A 105 -21.62 -2.82 -4.20
C ARG A 105 -22.41 -3.91 -3.47
N LYS A 106 -23.20 -4.70 -4.21
CA LYS A 106 -23.98 -5.80 -3.65
C LYS A 106 -23.08 -6.87 -3.04
N ASP A 107 -21.98 -7.23 -3.72
CA ASP A 107 -21.02 -8.22 -3.19
C ASP A 107 -20.45 -7.74 -1.85
N THR A 108 -19.99 -6.48 -1.77
CA THR A 108 -19.43 -5.89 -0.55
C THR A 108 -20.45 -5.88 0.58
N GLN A 109 -21.68 -5.47 0.30
CA GLN A 109 -22.74 -5.43 1.32
C GLN A 109 -23.10 -6.84 1.82
N GLN A 110 -23.14 -7.84 0.93
CA GLN A 110 -23.42 -9.23 1.30
C GLN A 110 -22.32 -9.80 2.20
N MET A 111 -21.05 -9.58 1.84
CA MET A 111 -19.91 -10.00 2.66
C MET A 111 -19.92 -9.29 4.01
N ARG A 112 -20.12 -7.96 4.04
CA ARG A 112 -20.20 -7.18 5.27
C ARG A 112 -21.28 -7.72 6.20
N THR A 113 -22.50 -7.88 5.70
CA THR A 113 -23.62 -8.42 6.51
C THR A 113 -23.29 -9.81 7.07
N ALA A 114 -22.69 -10.69 6.28
CA ALA A 114 -22.31 -12.03 6.75
C ALA A 114 -21.25 -11.96 7.87
N LEU A 115 -20.20 -11.14 7.68
CA LEU A 115 -19.15 -10.95 8.67
C LEU A 115 -19.65 -10.27 9.94
N GLU A 116 -20.58 -9.31 9.83
CA GLU A 116 -21.21 -8.69 10.99
C GLU A 116 -22.01 -9.71 11.82
N GLN A 117 -22.76 -10.60 11.16
CA GLN A 117 -23.48 -11.68 11.86
C GLN A 117 -22.51 -12.61 12.60
N GLN A 118 -21.38 -12.95 11.98
CA GLN A 118 -20.35 -13.80 12.60
C GLN A 118 -19.61 -13.11 13.75
N ALA A 119 -19.31 -11.83 13.61
CA ALA A 119 -18.58 -11.05 14.61
C ALA A 119 -19.47 -10.61 15.80
N GLY A 120 -20.80 -10.70 15.68
CA GLY A 120 -21.74 -10.19 16.69
C GLY A 120 -22.09 -8.71 16.53
N GLY A 121 -21.89 -8.15 15.33
CA GLY A 121 -22.34 -6.81 14.92
C GLY A 121 -21.25 -5.94 14.27
N ALA A 122 -21.67 -4.78 13.74
CA ALA A 122 -20.81 -3.84 13.02
C ALA A 122 -19.55 -3.43 13.80
N LYS A 123 -19.71 -3.00 15.06
CA LYS A 123 -18.59 -2.55 15.89
C LYS A 123 -17.60 -3.66 16.21
N ALA A 124 -18.08 -4.89 16.39
CA ALA A 124 -17.22 -6.04 16.64
C ALA A 124 -16.40 -6.39 15.40
N LEU A 125 -17.03 -6.32 14.21
CA LEU A 125 -16.33 -6.49 12.94
C LEU A 125 -15.24 -5.43 12.73
N GLU A 126 -15.58 -4.14 12.92
CA GLU A 126 -14.64 -3.02 12.80
C GLU A 126 -13.44 -3.17 13.75
N ALA A 127 -13.69 -3.54 15.02
CA ALA A 127 -12.65 -3.78 16.00
C ALA A 127 -11.74 -4.96 15.60
N ALA A 128 -12.33 -6.06 15.13
CA ALA A 128 -11.59 -7.22 14.66
C ALA A 128 -10.70 -6.88 13.45
N TRP A 129 -11.21 -6.11 12.47
CA TRP A 129 -10.45 -5.70 11.30
C TRP A 129 -9.29 -4.77 11.66
N LEU A 130 -9.54 -3.80 12.54
CA LEU A 130 -8.52 -2.90 13.04
C LEU A 130 -7.39 -3.66 13.77
N GLN A 131 -7.74 -4.58 14.67
CA GLN A 131 -6.76 -5.32 15.48
C GLN A 131 -5.96 -6.33 14.65
N ASN A 132 -6.61 -7.06 13.76
CA ASN A 132 -5.98 -8.15 13.02
C ASN A 132 -5.23 -7.68 11.78
N TYR A 133 -5.71 -6.60 11.15
CA TYR A 133 -5.28 -6.21 9.81
C TYR A 133 -4.89 -4.73 9.69
N GLY A 134 -5.05 -3.93 10.76
CA GLY A 134 -4.72 -2.51 10.73
C GLY A 134 -5.63 -1.71 9.81
N VAL A 135 -6.87 -2.17 9.60
CA VAL A 135 -7.84 -1.46 8.75
C VAL A 135 -8.72 -0.57 9.62
N ALA A 136 -8.66 0.74 9.41
CA ALA A 136 -9.53 1.68 10.10
C ALA A 136 -11.01 1.48 9.70
N PRO A 137 -11.97 1.70 10.62
CA PRO A 137 -13.40 1.46 10.37
C PRO A 137 -13.94 2.13 9.10
N ALA A 138 -13.52 3.37 8.84
CA ALA A 138 -13.93 4.14 7.67
C ALA A 138 -13.59 3.47 6.32
N ARG A 139 -12.74 2.44 6.33
CA ARG A 139 -12.23 1.77 5.14
C ARG A 139 -12.39 0.26 5.18
N LEU A 140 -13.27 -0.20 6.07
CA LEU A 140 -13.68 -1.58 6.09
C LEU A 140 -14.25 -1.98 4.72
N ASP A 141 -15.15 -1.20 4.14
CA ASP A 141 -15.77 -1.53 2.85
C ASP A 141 -14.76 -1.61 1.69
N ASP A 142 -13.78 -0.70 1.66
CA ASP A 142 -12.68 -0.74 0.68
C ASP A 142 -11.86 -2.02 0.85
N SER A 143 -11.54 -2.38 2.10
CA SER A 143 -10.84 -3.63 2.41
C SER A 143 -11.67 -4.84 1.98
N LEU A 144 -12.97 -4.89 2.29
CA LEU A 144 -13.85 -6.00 1.90
C LEU A 144 -13.98 -6.12 0.38
N ARG A 145 -13.97 -5.00 -0.36
CA ARG A 145 -13.91 -5.05 -1.82
C ARG A 145 -12.62 -5.74 -2.30
N THR A 146 -11.45 -5.39 -1.75
CA THR A 146 -10.18 -6.07 -2.04
C THR A 146 -10.27 -7.58 -1.72
N GLU A 147 -10.88 -7.96 -0.59
CA GLU A 147 -11.10 -9.37 -0.23
C GLU A 147 -11.89 -10.12 -1.31
N ILE A 148 -12.98 -9.53 -1.78
CA ILE A 148 -13.82 -10.11 -2.84
C ILE A 148 -13.08 -10.18 -4.17
N GLU A 149 -12.28 -9.17 -4.51
CA GLU A 149 -11.44 -9.17 -5.71
C GLU A 149 -10.48 -10.36 -5.70
N ALA A 150 -9.82 -10.63 -4.57
CA ALA A 150 -8.91 -11.76 -4.44
C ALA A 150 -9.63 -13.10 -4.58
N GLN A 151 -10.79 -13.25 -3.92
CA GLN A 151 -11.60 -14.48 -4.01
C GLN A 151 -12.08 -14.74 -5.43
N LYS A 152 -12.66 -13.74 -6.09
CA LYS A 152 -13.15 -13.87 -7.47
C LYS A 152 -12.02 -14.05 -8.47
N LEU A 153 -10.88 -13.40 -8.27
CA LEU A 153 -9.68 -13.61 -9.09
C LEU A 153 -9.19 -15.05 -8.97
N ALA A 154 -9.06 -15.59 -7.75
CA ALA A 154 -8.64 -16.98 -7.56
C ALA A 154 -9.60 -17.96 -8.27
N ALA A 155 -10.91 -17.74 -8.16
CA ALA A 155 -11.92 -18.53 -8.85
C ALA A 155 -11.81 -18.43 -10.38
N ALA A 156 -11.67 -17.22 -10.92
CA ALA A 156 -11.54 -16.98 -12.36
C ALA A 156 -10.27 -17.63 -12.95
N LEU A 157 -9.20 -17.71 -12.15
CA LEU A 157 -7.94 -18.35 -12.53
C LEU A 157 -7.95 -19.88 -12.34
N GLY A 158 -9.01 -20.45 -11.76
CA GLY A 158 -9.00 -21.85 -11.32
C GLY A 158 -7.92 -22.15 -10.27
N ALA A 159 -7.49 -21.12 -9.53
CA ALA A 159 -6.42 -21.23 -8.54
C ALA A 159 -6.96 -21.76 -7.22
N ASN A 160 -6.63 -23.02 -6.90
CA ASN A 160 -6.85 -23.56 -5.56
C ASN A 160 -5.81 -23.01 -4.59
N MET A 161 -6.23 -22.13 -3.67
CA MET A 161 -5.31 -21.47 -2.75
C MET A 161 -4.82 -22.39 -1.63
N ASN A 162 -5.27 -23.65 -1.58
CA ASN A 162 -4.71 -24.69 -0.71
C ASN A 162 -3.56 -25.47 -1.35
N THR A 163 -3.36 -25.37 -2.67
CA THR A 163 -2.26 -26.06 -3.36
C THR A 163 -1.11 -25.11 -3.68
N THR A 164 0.10 -25.66 -3.81
CA THR A 164 1.28 -24.90 -4.20
C THR A 164 1.10 -24.31 -5.61
N GLU A 165 0.51 -25.09 -6.51
CA GLU A 165 0.26 -24.73 -7.90
C GLU A 165 -0.77 -23.61 -8.01
N GLY A 166 -1.88 -23.69 -7.27
CA GLY A 166 -2.90 -22.64 -7.30
C GLY A 166 -2.39 -21.34 -6.69
N LYS A 167 -1.64 -21.39 -5.57
CA LYS A 167 -0.93 -20.23 -5.04
C LYS A 167 0.03 -19.64 -6.08
N ALA A 168 0.81 -20.47 -6.77
CA ALA A 168 1.74 -20.00 -7.80
C ALA A 168 1.01 -19.32 -8.97
N THR A 169 -0.12 -19.87 -9.43
CA THR A 169 -0.97 -19.27 -10.47
C THR A 169 -1.49 -17.90 -10.04
N PHE A 170 -2.04 -17.80 -8.82
CA PHE A 170 -2.56 -16.56 -8.27
C PHE A 170 -1.47 -15.49 -8.15
N TRP A 171 -0.32 -15.84 -7.55
CA TRP A 171 0.81 -14.91 -7.42
C TRP A 171 1.42 -14.51 -8.76
N LYS A 172 1.39 -15.40 -9.76
CA LYS A 172 1.82 -15.06 -11.12
C LYS A 172 0.93 -13.99 -11.75
N ALA A 173 -0.39 -14.04 -11.51
CA ALA A 173 -1.31 -13.00 -11.96
C ALA A 173 -0.99 -11.65 -11.30
N LEU A 174 -0.80 -11.62 -9.97
CA LEU A 174 -0.44 -10.39 -9.27
C LEU A 174 0.93 -9.83 -9.68
N SER A 175 1.92 -10.69 -9.90
CA SER A 175 3.22 -10.30 -10.48
C SER A 175 3.10 -9.71 -11.88
N THR A 176 2.18 -10.23 -12.68
CA THR A 176 1.94 -9.71 -14.03
C THR A 176 1.29 -8.33 -13.96
N ALA A 177 0.23 -8.17 -13.16
CA ALA A 177 -0.42 -6.89 -12.94
C ALA A 177 0.55 -5.84 -12.35
N SER A 178 1.35 -6.22 -11.36
CA SER A 178 2.37 -5.33 -10.77
C SER A 178 3.40 -4.84 -11.78
N ARG A 179 3.82 -5.69 -12.73
CA ARG A 179 4.73 -5.27 -13.82
C ARG A 179 4.05 -4.34 -14.79
N GLN A 180 2.81 -4.62 -15.19
CA GLN A 180 2.03 -3.75 -16.07
C GLN A 180 1.75 -2.38 -15.45
N LEU A 181 1.62 -2.32 -14.13
CA LEU A 181 1.46 -1.08 -13.39
C LEU A 181 2.78 -0.33 -13.17
N HIS A 182 3.94 -0.90 -13.49
CA HIS A 182 5.24 -0.27 -13.23
C HIS A 182 5.34 0.29 -11.80
N VAL A 183 5.04 -0.55 -10.81
CA VAL A 183 5.02 -0.15 -9.40
C VAL A 183 6.41 0.34 -8.98
N ASP A 184 6.47 1.58 -8.52
CA ASP A 184 7.67 2.23 -8.00
C ASP A 184 7.40 2.78 -6.60
N LEU A 185 8.17 2.34 -5.60
CA LEU A 185 8.06 2.81 -4.22
C LEU A 185 9.20 3.76 -3.93
N ASN A 186 8.92 4.78 -3.12
CA ASN A 186 9.96 5.63 -2.57
C ASN A 186 10.88 4.80 -1.64
N PRO A 187 12.19 4.66 -1.91
CA PRO A 187 13.14 3.89 -1.11
C PRO A 187 13.06 4.05 0.41
N ARG A 188 12.64 5.22 0.91
CA ARG A 188 12.46 5.44 2.36
C ARG A 188 11.42 4.52 3.00
N TYR A 189 10.49 3.99 2.20
CA TYR A 189 9.45 3.04 2.61
C TYR A 189 9.80 1.60 2.23
N GLY A 190 11.01 1.33 1.74
CA GLY A 190 11.46 0.01 1.34
C GLY A 190 11.23 -0.29 -0.14
N ALA A 191 11.29 -1.58 -0.47
CA ALA A 191 11.18 -2.09 -1.83
C ALA A 191 9.87 -2.87 -2.02
N TRP A 192 9.30 -2.77 -3.22
CA TRP A 192 8.13 -3.55 -3.59
C TRP A 192 8.53 -4.89 -4.21
N ASP A 193 8.00 -5.96 -3.62
CA ASP A 193 8.05 -7.30 -4.17
C ASP A 193 6.71 -7.95 -3.85
N VAL A 194 5.90 -8.19 -4.87
CA VAL A 194 4.54 -8.72 -4.68
C VAL A 194 4.53 -10.14 -4.08
N GLN A 195 5.58 -10.93 -4.31
CA GLN A 195 5.69 -12.29 -3.74
C GLN A 195 6.20 -12.27 -2.30
N LYS A 196 7.02 -11.28 -1.91
CA LYS A 196 7.46 -11.11 -0.52
C LYS A 196 6.47 -10.33 0.32
N SER A 197 5.76 -9.36 -0.27
CA SER A 197 4.74 -8.55 0.42
C SER A 197 3.62 -9.41 1.00
N SER A 198 3.37 -10.57 0.39
CA SER A 198 2.42 -11.57 0.89
C SER A 198 2.98 -12.60 1.85
N ARG A 199 4.32 -12.72 1.92
CA ARG A 199 5.00 -13.73 2.74
C ARG A 199 5.54 -13.19 4.05
N VAL A 200 5.75 -11.87 4.18
CA VAL A 200 6.60 -11.37 5.28
C VAL A 200 5.94 -10.32 6.18
N ASP A 201 5.03 -9.46 5.73
CA ASP A 201 4.62 -8.34 6.60
C ASP A 201 3.15 -7.87 6.48
N ALA A 202 2.48 -8.05 5.33
CA ALA A 202 1.10 -7.60 5.19
C ALA A 202 0.15 -8.61 5.85
N LYS A 203 -0.42 -8.25 7.00
CA LYS A 203 -1.55 -8.98 7.59
C LYS A 203 -2.79 -8.74 6.72
N THR A 204 -2.91 -9.41 5.58
CA THR A 204 -4.08 -9.29 4.72
C THR A 204 -5.07 -10.44 5.00
N PRO A 205 -6.34 -10.15 5.30
CA PRO A 205 -7.36 -11.17 5.60
C PRO A 205 -7.48 -12.22 4.50
N TRP A 206 -7.49 -11.84 3.22
CA TRP A 206 -7.79 -12.74 2.10
C TRP A 206 -6.80 -13.90 1.98
N LEU A 207 -5.55 -13.72 2.39
CA LEU A 207 -4.57 -14.80 2.39
C LEU A 207 -4.95 -15.93 3.35
N ARG A 208 -5.57 -15.58 4.47
CA ARG A 208 -6.09 -16.54 5.44
C ARG A 208 -7.49 -17.03 5.05
N GLU A 209 -8.36 -16.13 4.60
CA GLU A 209 -9.77 -16.44 4.33
C GLU A 209 -9.96 -17.34 3.10
N ILE A 210 -9.20 -17.15 2.01
CA ILE A 210 -9.35 -18.05 0.84
C ILE A 210 -8.87 -19.48 1.18
N THR A 211 -7.82 -19.60 2.00
CA THR A 211 -7.33 -20.89 2.49
C THR A 211 -8.40 -21.59 3.36
N ALA A 212 -9.04 -20.85 4.27
CA ALA A 212 -10.06 -21.38 5.19
C ALA A 212 -11.40 -21.71 4.51
N ALA A 213 -11.87 -20.87 3.58
CA ALA A 213 -13.15 -21.06 2.90
C ALA A 213 -13.19 -22.33 2.02
N GLN A 214 -12.04 -22.72 1.45
CA GLN A 214 -11.93 -23.94 0.63
C GLN A 214 -11.82 -25.23 1.47
N THR A 215 -11.60 -25.14 2.78
CA THR A 215 -11.58 -26.32 3.68
C THR A 215 -12.99 -26.72 4.15
N GLN A 216 -14.01 -25.90 3.90
CA GLN A 216 -15.38 -26.07 4.41
C GLN A 216 -16.41 -26.56 3.37
N GLN A 217 -15.99 -27.01 2.19
CA GLN A 217 -16.89 -27.76 1.31
C GLN A 217 -16.95 -29.23 1.73
N PRO A 218 -18.10 -29.75 2.21
CA PRO A 218 -18.24 -31.18 2.42
C PRO A 218 -18.31 -31.90 1.07
N ALA A 219 -17.73 -33.10 1.05
CA ALA A 219 -17.86 -34.07 -0.03
C ALA A 219 -19.31 -34.53 -0.23
#